data_AF-A0A7S3PT10-F1
#
_entry.id   AF-A0A7S3PT10-F1
#
_cell.length_a   1.000
_cell.length_b   1.000
_cell.length_c   1.000
_cell.angle_alpha   90.00
_cell.angle_beta   90.00
_cell.angle_gamma   90.00
#
_symmetry.space_group_name_H-M   'P 1'
#
loop_
_entity.id
_entity.type
_entity.pdbx_description
1 polymer ?
#
loop_
_entity_poly.entity_id
_entity_poly.type
_entity_poly.pdbx_seq_one_letter_code
_entity_poly.pdbx_strand_id
1 'polypeptide(L)'
;GEPLRRTYLFLGDYVDRGNFSCEVLLYLFSLKCEFQEYVWLLRGNHESRATCGYFGFKEECERKYGVELFNKCCDTFQAMPLAATISTPGGRFFCLHGGISPNVTDLHQFAEFDRFAEPDMKGFLCDVLWADPVTVVHEDDDDELDAVDRKQAMGAYFPNTLRGCSYRF
;
A
#
# COMPACT_ATOMS: atom_id res chain seq x y z
N GLY A 1 15.33 10.66 10.92
CA GLY A 1 15.48 11.29 12.26
C GLY A 1 15.31 10.22 13.32
N GLU A 2 15.60 10.52 14.59
CA GLU A 2 15.48 9.52 15.66
C GLU A 2 13.99 9.21 16.01
N PRO A 3 13.56 7.94 16.05
CA PRO A 3 12.18 7.55 16.36
C PRO A 3 11.64 8.12 17.69
N LEU A 4 12.51 8.25 18.70
CA LEU A 4 12.16 8.80 20.02
C LEU A 4 11.63 10.24 20.00
N ARG A 5 11.78 10.95 18.87
CA ARG A 5 11.43 12.37 18.76
C ARG A 5 10.42 12.67 17.66
N ARG A 6 9.96 11.66 16.90
CA ARG A 6 9.08 11.86 15.75
C ARG A 6 8.14 10.67 15.53
N THR A 7 6.90 10.97 15.18
CA THR A 7 5.95 9.97 14.67
C THR A 7 6.26 9.67 13.19
N TYR A 8 6.31 8.40 12.84
CA TYR A 8 6.49 7.88 11.50
C TYR A 8 5.24 7.10 11.06
N LEU A 9 4.80 7.39 9.84
CA LEU A 9 3.80 6.63 9.11
C LEU A 9 4.46 6.13 7.83
N PHE A 10 4.55 4.82 7.66
CA PHE A 10 4.99 4.19 6.43
C PHE A 10 3.78 3.67 5.65
N LEU A 11 3.81 3.83 4.34
CA LEU A 11 2.67 3.58 3.46
C LEU A 11 2.72 2.21 2.76
N GLY A 12 3.54 1.25 3.21
CA GLY A 12 3.67 -0.07 2.58
C GLY A 12 4.94 -0.25 1.74
N ASP A 13 5.01 -1.36 1.02
CA ASP A 13 6.11 -1.78 0.13
C ASP A 13 7.46 -1.90 0.83
N TYR A 14 7.50 -2.73 1.85
CA TYR A 14 8.69 -3.04 2.64
C TYR A 14 9.53 -4.17 2.02
N VAL A 15 8.92 -4.98 1.15
CA VAL A 15 9.49 -6.22 0.61
C VAL A 15 9.51 -6.25 -0.91
N ASP A 16 10.21 -7.26 -1.44
CA ASP A 16 10.45 -7.51 -2.85
C ASP A 16 11.39 -6.48 -3.52
N ARG A 17 11.86 -6.82 -4.74
CA ARG A 17 12.77 -6.04 -5.62
C ARG A 17 14.19 -5.81 -5.07
N GLY A 18 14.36 -5.72 -3.75
CA GLY A 18 15.64 -5.63 -3.06
C GLY A 18 16.09 -6.97 -2.45
N ASN A 19 17.35 -7.03 -2.02
CA ASN A 19 17.96 -8.23 -1.42
C ASN A 19 17.91 -8.28 0.12
N PHE A 20 17.28 -7.27 0.74
CA PHE A 20 17.31 -7.02 2.19
C PHE A 20 15.91 -6.82 2.78
N SER A 21 14.90 -7.43 2.17
CA SER A 21 13.50 -7.29 2.60
C SER A 21 13.29 -7.85 4.02
N CYS A 22 13.95 -8.96 4.36
CA CYS A 22 13.88 -9.54 5.70
C CYS A 22 14.43 -8.57 6.76
N GLU A 23 15.57 -7.95 6.48
CA GLU A 23 16.23 -7.00 7.38
C GLU A 23 15.38 -5.74 7.55
N VAL A 24 14.81 -5.21 6.46
CA VAL A 24 13.89 -4.07 6.49
C VAL A 24 12.68 -4.39 7.38
N LEU A 25 12.00 -5.52 7.14
CA LEU A 25 10.84 -5.90 7.93
C LEU A 25 11.15 -6.15 9.40
N LEU A 26 12.19 -6.94 9.71
CA LEU A 26 12.57 -7.23 11.08
C LEU A 26 12.91 -5.94 11.83
N TYR A 27 13.60 -5.00 11.17
CA TYR A 27 13.89 -3.70 11.75
C TYR A 27 12.62 -2.87 11.98
N LEU A 28 11.74 -2.73 10.99
CA LEU A 28 10.49 -1.97 11.13
C LEU A 28 9.55 -2.59 12.17
N PHE A 29 9.46 -3.91 12.25
CA PHE A 29 8.67 -4.61 13.27
C PHE A 29 9.27 -4.42 14.67
N SER A 30 10.59 -4.46 14.83
CA SER A 30 11.21 -4.15 16.12
C SER A 30 10.93 -2.71 16.56
N LEU A 31 10.99 -1.74 15.63
CA LEU A 31 10.58 -0.36 15.89
C LEU A 31 9.10 -0.25 16.24
N LYS A 32 8.21 -1.00 15.55
CA LYS A 32 6.78 -1.00 15.88
C LYS A 32 6.52 -1.57 17.27
N CYS A 33 7.21 -2.64 17.65
CA CYS A 33 7.06 -3.27 18.97
C CYS A 33 7.52 -2.33 20.10
N GLU A 34 8.64 -1.64 19.91
CA GLU A 34 9.21 -0.72 20.91
C GLU A 34 8.45 0.62 20.97
N PHE A 35 8.10 1.18 19.81
CA PHE A 35 7.53 2.53 19.68
C PHE A 35 6.11 2.51 19.11
N GLN A 36 5.22 1.73 19.74
CA GLN A 36 3.87 1.44 19.23
C GLN A 36 3.03 2.68 18.92
N GLU A 37 3.20 3.76 19.67
CA GLU A 37 2.47 5.04 19.49
C GLU A 37 3.09 5.94 18.42
N TYR A 38 4.36 5.73 18.09
CA TYR A 38 5.13 6.61 17.19
C TYR A 38 5.38 5.99 15.83
N VAL A 39 5.35 4.67 15.69
CA VAL A 39 5.62 3.98 14.41
C VAL A 39 4.35 3.30 13.93
N TRP A 40 3.91 3.66 12.73
CA TRP A 40 2.73 3.10 12.07
C TRP A 40 3.13 2.56 10.70
N LEU A 41 2.72 1.33 10.41
CA LEU A 41 3.04 0.61 9.18
C LEU A 41 1.72 0.26 8.49
N LEU A 42 1.43 0.89 7.35
CA LEU A 42 0.30 0.49 6.50
C LEU A 42 0.70 -0.65 5.57
N ARG A 43 -0.29 -1.42 5.13
CA ARG A 43 -0.13 -2.48 4.14
C ARG A 43 0.03 -1.87 2.73
N GLY A 44 1.03 -2.30 1.98
CA GLY A 44 1.17 -2.06 0.55
C GLY A 44 0.77 -3.25 -0.30
N ASN A 45 0.87 -3.11 -1.61
CA ASN A 45 0.51 -4.20 -2.53
C ASN A 45 1.55 -5.33 -2.55
N HIS A 46 2.79 -5.03 -2.16
CA HIS A 46 3.83 -6.04 -1.99
C HIS A 46 3.66 -6.90 -0.72
N GLU A 47 2.90 -6.44 0.28
CA GLU A 47 2.57 -7.19 1.49
C GLU A 47 1.39 -8.17 1.27
N SER A 48 1.54 -9.06 0.29
CA SER A 48 0.61 -10.16 0.01
C SER A 48 1.36 -11.44 -0.37
N ARG A 49 0.74 -12.59 -0.10
CA ARG A 49 1.34 -13.88 -0.44
C ARG A 49 1.58 -14.03 -1.95
N ALA A 50 0.67 -13.51 -2.76
CA ALA A 50 0.75 -13.56 -4.22
C ALA A 50 1.94 -12.74 -4.74
N THR A 51 2.05 -11.48 -4.33
CA THR A 51 3.11 -10.56 -4.78
C THR A 51 4.49 -11.05 -4.32
N CYS A 52 4.65 -11.37 -3.03
CA CYS A 52 5.89 -11.87 -2.47
C CYS A 52 6.37 -13.19 -3.10
N GLY A 53 5.43 -14.03 -3.54
CA GLY A 53 5.72 -15.30 -4.21
C GLY A 53 6.25 -15.09 -5.63
N TYR A 54 5.93 -13.97 -6.28
CA TYR A 54 6.35 -13.64 -7.63
C TYR A 54 7.65 -12.82 -7.67
N PHE A 55 7.86 -11.90 -6.72
CA PHE A 55 8.95 -10.91 -6.78
C PHE A 55 10.14 -11.16 -5.84
N GLY A 56 10.17 -12.31 -5.16
CA GLY A 56 11.39 -12.85 -4.54
C GLY A 56 11.46 -12.76 -3.02
N PHE A 57 10.55 -12.09 -2.33
CA PHE A 57 10.57 -12.07 -0.85
C PHE A 57 10.44 -13.47 -0.24
N LYS A 58 9.61 -14.34 -0.84
CA LYS A 58 9.51 -15.74 -0.41
C LYS A 58 10.85 -16.46 -0.48
N GLU A 59 11.56 -16.32 -1.60
CA GLU A 59 12.87 -16.93 -1.83
C GLU A 59 13.92 -16.38 -0.86
N GLU A 60 13.86 -15.08 -0.57
CA GLU A 60 14.73 -14.43 0.41
C GLU A 60 14.52 -15.02 1.82
N CYS A 61 13.27 -15.16 2.26
CA CYS A 61 12.91 -15.76 3.53
C CYS A 61 13.40 -17.21 3.61
N GLU A 62 13.09 -18.03 2.59
CA GLU A 62 13.48 -19.44 2.54
C GLU A 62 15.00 -19.61 2.64
N ARG A 63 15.76 -18.76 1.95
CA ARG A 63 17.23 -18.80 1.96
C ARG A 63 17.84 -18.35 3.29
N LYS A 64 17.30 -17.30 3.93
CA LYS A 64 17.91 -16.68 5.13
C LYS A 64 17.42 -17.28 6.45
N TYR A 65 16.13 -17.61 6.53
CA TYR A 65 15.45 -17.94 7.79
C TYR A 65 14.49 -19.14 7.70
N GLY A 66 14.20 -19.61 6.49
CA GLY A 66 13.27 -20.71 6.22
C GLY A 66 11.84 -20.26 5.93
N VAL A 67 11.05 -21.18 5.37
CA VAL A 67 9.66 -20.94 4.92
C VAL A 67 8.71 -20.52 6.05
N GLU A 68 9.03 -20.89 7.29
CA GLU A 68 8.21 -20.53 8.45
C GLU A 68 8.19 -19.02 8.68
N LEU A 69 9.31 -18.32 8.44
CA LEU A 69 9.34 -16.86 8.52
C LEU A 69 8.40 -16.24 7.48
N PHE A 70 8.46 -16.72 6.23
CA PHE A 70 7.59 -16.25 5.16
C PHE A 70 6.11 -16.37 5.53
N ASN A 71 5.69 -17.51 6.05
CA ASN A 71 4.30 -17.71 6.47
C ASN A 71 3.89 -16.75 7.59
N LYS A 72 4.74 -16.56 8.61
CA LYS A 72 4.48 -15.59 9.69
C LYS A 72 4.41 -14.15 9.19
N CYS A 73 5.25 -13.79 8.21
CA CYS A 73 5.18 -12.48 7.55
C CYS A 73 3.85 -12.29 6.82
N CYS A 74 3.41 -13.27 6.02
CA CYS A 74 2.12 -13.21 5.34
C CYS A 74 0.95 -13.06 6.33
N ASP A 75 0.93 -13.84 7.41
CA ASP A 75 -0.12 -13.74 8.44
C ASP A 75 -0.10 -12.36 9.10
N THR A 76 1.10 -11.79 9.32
CA THR A 76 1.27 -10.44 9.86
C THR A 76 0.78 -9.36 8.90
N PHE A 77 1.05 -9.50 7.59
CA PHE A 77 0.60 -8.54 6.57
C PHE A 77 -0.91 -8.39 6.53
N GLN A 78 -1.65 -9.48 6.74
CA GLN A 78 -3.11 -9.45 6.80
C GLN A 78 -3.63 -8.66 8.01
N ALA A 79 -2.84 -8.53 9.08
CA ALA A 79 -3.22 -7.73 10.24
C ALA A 79 -2.93 -6.22 10.08
N MET A 80 -2.10 -5.84 9.10
CA MET A 80 -1.63 -4.46 8.92
C MET A 80 -2.77 -3.50 8.54
N PRO A 81 -2.83 -2.29 9.13
CA PRO A 81 -3.82 -1.29 8.75
C PRO A 81 -3.76 -0.93 7.26
N LEU A 82 -4.93 -0.65 6.66
CA LEU A 82 -5.04 -0.29 5.24
C LEU A 82 -4.93 1.22 4.99
N ALA A 83 -5.23 2.02 6.01
CA ALA A 83 -5.30 3.47 5.89
C ALA A 83 -4.95 4.16 7.21
N ALA A 84 -4.58 5.43 7.11
CA ALA A 84 -4.46 6.33 8.26
C ALA A 84 -5.07 7.70 7.95
N THR A 85 -5.57 8.38 8.99
CA THR A 85 -5.89 9.80 8.93
C THR A 85 -4.91 10.57 9.79
N ILE A 86 -4.28 11.60 9.23
CA ILE A 86 -3.33 12.45 9.94
C ILE A 86 -3.87 13.88 10.00
N SER A 87 -3.74 14.52 11.15
CA SER A 87 -4.07 15.93 11.35
C SER A 87 -2.78 16.70 11.64
N THR A 88 -2.46 17.67 10.80
CA THR A 88 -1.30 18.56 10.96
C THR A 88 -1.78 20.02 10.94
N PRO A 89 -0.92 20.98 11.32
CA PRO A 89 -1.24 22.40 11.14
C PRO A 89 -1.56 22.79 9.69
N GLY A 90 -1.07 22.02 8.70
CA GLY A 90 -1.33 22.23 7.28
C GLY A 90 -2.60 21.58 6.75
N GLY A 91 -3.33 20.81 7.57
CA GLY A 91 -4.59 20.20 7.18
C GLY A 91 -4.73 18.75 7.65
N ARG A 92 -5.82 18.12 7.21
CA ARG A 92 -6.08 16.69 7.43
C ARG A 92 -5.83 15.92 6.15
N PHE A 93 -5.11 14.82 6.26
CA PHE A 93 -4.75 13.98 5.12
C PHE A 93 -5.24 12.55 5.37
N PHE A 94 -5.72 11.93 4.30
CA PHE A 94 -6.02 10.51 4.27
C PHE A 94 -4.88 9.81 3.54
N CYS A 95 -4.31 8.79 4.19
CA CYS A 95 -3.10 8.12 3.75
C CYS A 95 -3.42 6.67 3.41
N LEU A 96 -3.10 6.29 2.18
CA LEU A 96 -3.25 4.95 1.62
C LEU A 96 -1.94 4.58 0.93
N HIS A 97 -1.78 3.29 0.61
CA HIS A 97 -0.68 2.84 -0.24
C HIS A 97 -0.93 3.19 -1.71
N GLY A 98 -2.02 2.68 -2.29
CA GLY A 98 -2.41 2.95 -3.67
C GLY A 98 -3.29 4.18 -3.75
N GLY A 99 -4.60 3.96 -3.76
CA GLY A 99 -5.54 5.05 -3.98
C GLY A 99 -6.99 4.70 -3.62
N ILE A 100 -7.90 5.52 -4.12
CA ILE A 100 -9.34 5.39 -3.83
C ILE A 100 -10.01 4.42 -4.80
N SER A 101 -11.07 3.77 -4.32
CA SER A 101 -11.91 2.85 -5.12
C SER A 101 -13.22 3.54 -5.50
N PRO A 102 -13.83 3.23 -6.66
CA PRO A 102 -15.20 3.66 -6.97
C PRO A 102 -16.24 3.14 -5.98
N ASN A 103 -15.90 2.09 -5.23
CA ASN A 103 -16.78 1.49 -4.22
C ASN A 103 -16.57 2.08 -2.82
N VAL A 104 -15.66 3.06 -2.68
CA VAL A 104 -15.35 3.72 -1.42
C VAL A 104 -15.87 5.15 -1.46
N THR A 105 -16.99 5.36 -0.78
CA THR A 105 -17.65 6.66 -0.66
C THR A 105 -17.55 7.23 0.75
N ASP A 106 -17.23 6.40 1.74
CA ASP A 106 -17.13 6.79 3.15
C ASP A 106 -15.93 6.11 3.85
N LEU A 107 -15.26 6.84 4.75
CA LEU A 107 -14.12 6.33 5.53
C LEU A 107 -14.52 5.23 6.52
N HIS A 108 -15.78 5.18 6.95
CA HIS A 108 -16.32 4.11 7.80
C HIS A 108 -16.19 2.73 7.14
N GLN A 109 -16.18 2.65 5.81
CA GLN A 109 -15.99 1.40 5.09
C GLN A 109 -14.63 0.75 5.39
N PHE A 110 -13.58 1.55 5.68
CA PHE A 110 -12.28 1.01 6.10
C PHE A 110 -12.31 0.40 7.50
N ALA A 111 -13.20 0.87 8.38
CA ALA A 111 -13.36 0.34 9.72
C ALA A 111 -14.20 -0.95 9.73
N GLU A 112 -15.14 -1.09 8.78
CA GLU A 112 -16.01 -2.25 8.64
C GLU A 112 -15.40 -3.39 7.82
N PHE A 113 -14.44 -3.09 6.93
CA PHE A 113 -13.80 -4.10 6.10
C PHE A 113 -12.92 -5.06 6.93
N ASP A 114 -13.16 -6.36 6.77
CA ASP A 114 -12.29 -7.39 7.34
C ASP A 114 -10.97 -7.47 6.56
N ARG A 115 -9.95 -6.80 7.10
CA ARG A 115 -8.63 -6.74 6.47
C ARG A 115 -7.80 -8.02 6.61
N PHE A 116 -8.21 -8.97 7.45
CA PHE A 116 -7.49 -10.23 7.70
C PHE A 116 -7.67 -11.22 6.53
N ALA A 117 -7.30 -10.79 5.34
CA ALA A 117 -7.49 -11.50 4.08
C ALA A 117 -6.34 -11.21 3.10
N GLU A 118 -6.19 -12.05 2.08
CA GLU A 118 -5.33 -11.76 0.93
C GLU A 118 -6.09 -10.91 -0.10
N PRO A 119 -5.41 -9.96 -0.79
CA PRO A 119 -6.02 -9.22 -1.89
C PRO A 119 -6.32 -10.13 -3.08
N ASP A 120 -7.54 -10.05 -3.59
CA ASP A 120 -7.92 -10.57 -4.91
C ASP A 120 -7.48 -9.63 -6.04
N MET A 121 -7.70 -10.04 -7.30
CA MET A 121 -7.47 -9.20 -8.49
C MET A 121 -8.51 -8.07 -8.68
N LYS A 122 -9.50 -7.96 -7.79
CA LYS A 122 -10.57 -6.95 -7.82
C LYS A 122 -11.17 -6.72 -6.44
N GLY A 123 -11.88 -5.61 -6.27
CA GLY A 123 -12.63 -5.30 -5.05
C GLY A 123 -11.85 -4.40 -4.09
N PHE A 124 -12.45 -4.12 -2.94
CA PHE A 124 -11.98 -3.09 -2.00
C PHE A 124 -10.48 -3.18 -1.67
N LEU A 125 -10.00 -4.36 -1.26
CA LEU A 125 -8.60 -4.54 -0.86
C LEU A 125 -7.65 -4.44 -2.06
N CYS A 126 -8.06 -4.90 -3.24
CA CYS A 126 -7.30 -4.68 -4.47
C CYS A 126 -7.17 -3.18 -4.74
N ASP A 127 -8.28 -2.44 -4.67
CA ASP A 127 -8.27 -1.04 -5.06
C ASP A 127 -7.47 -0.13 -4.14
N VAL A 128 -7.62 -0.32 -2.84
CA VAL A 128 -6.87 0.44 -1.83
C VAL A 128 -5.36 0.24 -1.96
N LEU A 129 -4.93 -0.92 -2.44
CA LEU A 129 -3.51 -1.27 -2.60
C LEU A 129 -2.98 -1.01 -4.02
N TRP A 130 -3.80 -0.94 -5.07
CA TRP A 130 -3.33 -0.92 -6.46
C TRP A 130 -3.80 0.27 -7.31
N ALA A 131 -4.72 1.09 -6.82
CA ALA A 131 -5.18 2.24 -7.59
C ALA A 131 -4.08 3.30 -7.77
N ASP A 132 -4.02 3.90 -8.97
CA ASP A 132 -3.06 4.95 -9.33
C ASP A 132 -3.80 6.24 -9.73
N PRO A 133 -3.21 7.43 -9.62
CA PRO A 133 -3.82 8.64 -10.17
C PRO A 133 -3.84 8.60 -11.71
N VAL A 134 -4.83 9.26 -12.31
CA VAL A 134 -4.84 9.56 -13.74
C VAL A 134 -3.85 10.69 -14.04
N THR A 135 -3.09 10.56 -15.13
CA THR A 135 -2.31 11.69 -15.66
C THR A 135 -3.29 12.64 -16.35
N VAL A 136 -3.29 13.90 -15.92
CA VAL A 136 -4.07 14.95 -16.58
C VAL A 136 -3.18 15.63 -17.60
N VAL A 137 -3.67 15.78 -18.84
CA VAL A 137 -2.95 16.52 -19.89
C VAL A 137 -2.71 17.95 -19.42
N HIS A 138 -1.45 18.38 -19.33
CA HIS A 138 -1.10 19.80 -19.27
C HIS A 138 -0.76 20.33 -20.67
N GLU A 139 -0.96 21.64 -20.89
CA GLU A 139 -0.74 22.28 -22.21
C GLU A 139 0.69 22.11 -22.75
N ASP A 140 1.64 21.74 -21.88
CA ASP A 140 3.07 21.57 -22.19
C ASP A 140 3.55 20.11 -22.20
N ASP A 141 2.67 19.12 -21.96
CA ASP A 141 3.08 17.70 -21.88
C ASP A 141 3.00 17.02 -23.26
N ASP A 142 4.13 16.51 -23.74
CA ASP A 142 4.19 15.62 -24.92
C ASP A 142 3.33 14.37 -24.68
N ASP A 143 2.37 14.09 -25.59
CA ASP A 143 1.43 12.96 -25.64
C ASP A 143 1.75 11.77 -24.70
N GLU A 144 1.43 11.90 -23.40
CA GLU A 144 1.52 10.79 -22.46
C GLU A 144 0.41 9.79 -22.79
N LEU A 145 0.80 8.55 -23.10
CA LEU A 145 -0.14 7.44 -23.30
C LEU A 145 -1.04 7.34 -22.06
N ASP A 146 -2.35 7.43 -22.29
CA ASP A 146 -3.43 7.37 -21.29
C ASP A 146 -3.69 8.66 -20.47
N ALA A 147 -3.16 9.82 -20.88
CA ALA A 147 -3.56 11.09 -20.30
C ALA A 147 -5.02 11.46 -20.67
N VAL A 148 -5.80 11.97 -19.71
CA VAL A 148 -7.19 12.39 -19.95
C VAL A 148 -7.39 13.88 -19.72
N ASP A 149 -8.40 14.45 -20.38
CA ASP A 149 -8.81 15.84 -20.14
C ASP A 149 -9.24 16.02 -18.68
N ARG A 150 -8.82 17.13 -18.06
CA ARG A 150 -9.13 17.43 -16.64
C ARG A 150 -10.62 17.36 -16.31
N LYS A 151 -11.50 17.78 -17.22
CA LYS A 151 -12.96 17.69 -17.02
C LYS A 151 -13.47 16.26 -17.06
N GLN A 152 -12.79 15.37 -17.78
CA GLN A 152 -13.10 13.95 -17.82
C GLN A 152 -12.53 13.21 -16.60
N ALA A 153 -11.38 13.66 -16.07
CA ALA A 153 -10.77 13.06 -14.87
C ALA A 153 -11.60 13.30 -13.59
N MET A 154 -12.26 14.45 -13.46
CA MET A 154 -12.94 14.82 -12.21
C MET A 154 -14.04 13.84 -11.81
N GLY A 155 -13.77 13.02 -10.78
CA GLY A 155 -14.72 12.07 -10.20
C GLY A 155 -14.96 10.83 -11.05
N ALA A 156 -14.11 10.58 -12.05
CA ALA A 156 -14.19 9.40 -12.90
C ALA A 156 -13.19 8.33 -12.46
N TYR A 157 -13.49 7.08 -12.82
CA TYR A 157 -12.59 5.95 -12.62
C TYR A 157 -12.38 5.23 -13.95
N PHE A 158 -11.13 4.94 -14.28
CA PHE A 158 -10.74 4.26 -15.51
C PHE A 158 -10.08 2.91 -15.19
N PRO A 159 -10.17 1.88 -16.04
CA PRO A 159 -9.41 0.65 -15.82
C PRO A 159 -7.91 0.92 -15.74
N ASN A 160 -7.23 0.36 -14.74
CA ASN A 160 -5.78 0.51 -14.62
C ASN A 160 -5.05 -0.58 -15.42
N THR A 161 -4.80 -0.28 -16.69
CA THR A 161 -4.10 -1.15 -17.65
C THR A 161 -2.65 -1.42 -17.25
N LEU A 162 -1.97 -0.46 -16.61
CA LEU A 162 -0.59 -0.60 -16.16
C LEU A 162 -0.44 -1.67 -15.08
N ARG A 163 -1.39 -1.73 -14.14
CA ARG A 163 -1.40 -2.73 -13.07
C ARG A 163 -2.10 -4.03 -13.48
N GLY A 164 -2.99 -3.98 -14.48
CA GLY A 164 -3.80 -5.11 -14.91
C GLY A 164 -4.93 -5.47 -13.93
N CYS A 165 -5.14 -4.64 -12.91
CA CYS A 165 -6.19 -4.73 -11.90
C CYS A 165 -6.52 -3.33 -11.38
N SER A 166 -7.61 -3.17 -10.63
CA SER A 166 -8.04 -1.88 -10.05
C SER A 166 -8.26 -0.76 -11.09
N TYR A 167 -8.18 0.49 -10.65
CA TYR A 167 -8.62 1.70 -11.33
C TYR A 167 -7.57 2.81 -11.29
N ARG A 168 -7.67 3.72 -12.25
CA ARG A 168 -7.08 5.05 -12.19
C ARG A 168 -8.15 6.06 -11.77
N PHE A 169 -7.81 7.01 -10.89
CA PHE A 169 -8.74 8.01 -10.32
C PHE A 169 -8.29 9.46 -10.52
#